data_AF-A0A396I7G0-F1
#
_entry.id   AF-A0A396I7G0-F1
#
_cell.length_a   1.000
_cell.length_b   1.000
_cell.length_c   1.000
_cell.angle_alpha   90.00
_cell.angle_beta   90.00
_cell.angle_gamma   90.00
#
_symmetry.space_group_name_H-M   'P 1'
#
loop_
_entity.id
_entity.type
_entity.pdbx_description
1 polymer ?
#
loop_
_entity_poly.entity_id
_entity_poly.type
_entity_poly.pdbx_seq_one_letter_code
_entity_poly.pdbx_strand_id
1 'polypeptide(L)'
;MDVLHNLNTLYKFSIHKDFSEFCRVQPLLHIYEVSKFLLKFKCFNHGHGNLKTLERFYRQPIESVLHHVVPLDWKKSLAKEMVYQRITEAWQEIMKEAINENTKQKDRLTYGQIGRVVVMILGTDNVKDDLFLQVMTRFEDNKHWKDFIQSLRFYSAHETVRDYKVTFEMHPTCKLYQALRYTWSVNWIKDVDYISPSCFMYLVEQLLLLTSCLRGRLIYATKSSFTEWLICQNKFPLSDLSFKRDTRDVLDFIANFLREFVNDQNDFKTWIKKSKLDVDNYFPSLFLRSVVSMCLLHLSTGSREYLEILRSLLKNSYMTTQLPLEFRNVLQKGKKRMGFQVIAKAFKVIGNPLVIVKLQNSSSEIMCSDAVFVDLTTCKKRELVFETLFPSIVDSAGGETKTKASESKC
;
A
#
# COMPACT_ATOMS: atom_id res chain seq x y z
N MET A 1 -21.00 34.44 0.35
CA MET A 1 -20.06 34.33 1.48
C MET A 1 -20.27 33.02 2.24
N ASP A 2 -21.51 32.55 2.37
CA ASP A 2 -21.88 31.34 3.14
C ASP A 2 -21.21 30.05 2.67
N VAL A 3 -21.00 29.88 1.35
CA VAL A 3 -20.31 28.69 0.83
C VAL A 3 -18.86 28.59 1.33
N LEU A 4 -18.10 29.69 1.33
CA LEU A 4 -16.73 29.71 1.86
C LEU A 4 -16.71 29.48 3.38
N HIS A 5 -17.72 29.97 4.09
CA HIS A 5 -17.90 29.71 5.52
C HIS A 5 -18.18 28.22 5.80
N ASN A 6 -19.01 27.58 5.00
CA ASN A 6 -19.31 26.15 5.10
C ASN A 6 -18.08 25.29 4.79
N LEU A 7 -17.31 25.63 3.75
CA LEU A 7 -16.04 24.96 3.43
C LEU A 7 -15.05 25.07 4.58
N ASN A 8 -14.95 26.24 5.21
CA ASN A 8 -14.10 26.43 6.39
C ASN A 8 -14.54 25.57 7.58
N THR A 9 -15.86 25.46 7.80
CA THR A 9 -16.43 24.65 8.88
C THR A 9 -16.17 23.16 8.63
N LEU A 10 -16.37 22.69 7.41
CA LEU A 10 -16.01 21.32 7.01
C LEU A 10 -14.52 21.03 7.14
N TYR A 11 -13.67 22.00 6.81
CA TYR A 11 -12.22 21.85 6.96
C TYR A 11 -11.81 21.75 8.43
N LYS A 12 -12.39 22.58 9.31
CA LYS A 12 -12.17 22.46 10.75
C LYS A 12 -12.62 21.11 11.26
N PHE A 13 -13.75 20.60 10.77
CA PHE A 13 -14.23 19.26 11.09
C PHE A 13 -13.22 18.16 10.66
N SER A 14 -12.65 18.23 9.46
CA SER A 14 -11.75 17.18 8.94
C SER A 14 -10.39 17.08 9.64
N ILE A 15 -9.91 18.16 10.27
CA ILE A 15 -8.61 18.17 10.96
C ILE A 15 -8.68 17.65 12.41
N HIS A 16 -9.87 17.39 12.95
CA HIS A 16 -10.01 16.81 14.29
C HIS A 16 -9.41 15.39 14.34
N LYS A 17 -8.46 15.20 15.26
CA LYS A 17 -7.67 13.96 15.37
C LYS A 17 -8.45 12.78 15.95
N ASP A 18 -9.56 13.04 16.64
CA ASP A 18 -10.39 12.02 17.31
C ASP A 18 -11.33 11.31 16.33
N PHE A 19 -11.52 11.85 15.13
CA PHE A 19 -12.37 11.26 14.13
C PHE A 19 -11.69 10.10 13.40
N SER A 20 -12.52 9.15 12.97
CA SER A 20 -12.07 8.06 12.10
C SER A 20 -11.45 8.64 10.82
N GLU A 21 -10.54 7.88 10.20
CA GLU A 21 -9.88 8.33 8.98
C GLU A 21 -10.90 8.66 7.87
N PHE A 22 -11.99 7.89 7.79
CA PHE A 22 -13.11 8.14 6.88
C PHE A 22 -13.79 9.48 7.15
N CYS A 23 -14.13 9.77 8.41
CA CYS A 23 -14.75 11.05 8.79
C CYS A 23 -13.83 12.26 8.55
N ARG A 24 -12.52 12.05 8.42
CA ARG A 24 -11.56 13.09 8.07
C ARG A 24 -11.41 13.27 6.56
N VAL A 25 -11.35 12.16 5.82
CA VAL A 25 -11.17 12.15 4.36
C VAL A 25 -12.43 12.59 3.63
N GLN A 26 -13.60 12.14 4.05
CA GLN A 26 -14.86 12.42 3.34
C GLN A 26 -15.13 13.93 3.21
N PRO A 27 -15.03 14.77 4.26
CA PRO A 27 -15.18 16.22 4.11
C PRO A 27 -14.10 16.84 3.21
N LEU A 28 -12.86 16.34 3.22
CA LEU A 28 -11.79 16.84 2.34
C LEU A 28 -12.13 16.60 0.86
N LEU A 29 -12.74 15.47 0.53
CA LEU A 29 -13.21 15.18 -0.83
C LEU A 29 -14.34 16.13 -1.24
N HIS A 30 -15.33 16.37 -0.36
CA HIS A 30 -16.39 17.33 -0.64
C HIS A 30 -15.84 18.75 -0.82
N ILE A 31 -14.89 19.16 0.02
CA ILE A 31 -14.20 20.46 -0.11
C ILE A 31 -13.51 20.56 -1.47
N TYR A 32 -12.81 19.50 -1.89
CA TYR A 32 -12.14 19.44 -3.19
C TYR A 32 -13.15 19.58 -4.34
N GLU A 33 -14.21 18.79 -4.36
CA GLU A 33 -15.21 18.78 -5.44
C GLU A 33 -15.92 20.13 -5.57
N VAL A 34 -16.39 20.67 -4.44
CA VAL A 34 -17.06 21.98 -4.40
C VAL A 34 -16.08 23.08 -4.84
N SER A 35 -14.85 23.06 -4.35
CA SER A 35 -13.85 24.09 -4.71
C SER A 35 -13.49 24.02 -6.20
N LYS A 36 -13.29 22.81 -6.74
CA LYS A 36 -13.02 22.56 -8.16
C LYS A 36 -14.16 23.06 -9.04
N PHE A 37 -15.40 22.75 -8.67
CA PHE A 37 -16.60 23.23 -9.35
C PHE A 37 -16.64 24.77 -9.37
N LEU A 38 -16.53 25.41 -8.20
CA LEU A 38 -16.62 26.87 -8.07
C LEU A 38 -15.51 27.62 -8.84
N LEU A 39 -14.29 27.07 -8.86
CA LEU A 39 -13.18 27.61 -9.66
C LEU A 39 -13.48 27.52 -11.17
N LYS A 40 -14.02 26.38 -11.62
CA LYS A 40 -14.37 26.16 -13.04
C LYS A 40 -15.49 27.08 -13.52
N PHE A 41 -16.51 27.29 -12.70
CA PHE A 41 -17.67 28.14 -13.02
C PHE A 41 -17.38 29.64 -12.85
N LYS A 42 -16.17 30.01 -12.43
CA LYS A 42 -15.78 31.41 -12.18
C LYS A 42 -16.79 32.16 -11.29
N CYS A 43 -17.41 31.45 -10.33
CA CYS A 43 -18.46 32.01 -9.47
C CYS A 43 -17.97 33.18 -8.61
N PHE A 44 -16.65 33.36 -8.49
CA PHE A 44 -16.00 34.43 -7.73
C PHE A 44 -15.29 35.45 -8.64
N ASN A 45 -15.99 35.99 -9.63
CA ASN A 45 -15.43 36.98 -10.56
C ASN A 45 -15.19 38.39 -9.97
N HIS A 46 -15.56 38.66 -8.71
CA HIS A 46 -15.64 40.05 -8.21
C HIS A 46 -14.82 40.36 -6.94
N GLY A 47 -14.05 39.42 -6.37
CA GLY A 47 -13.22 39.71 -5.20
C GLY A 47 -11.95 38.85 -5.10
N HIS A 48 -10.79 39.48 -5.26
CA HIS A 48 -9.46 38.84 -5.21
C HIS A 48 -9.21 38.02 -3.91
N GLY A 49 -9.77 38.45 -2.77
CA GLY A 49 -9.67 37.71 -1.49
C GLY A 49 -10.46 36.40 -1.45
N ASN A 50 -11.65 36.38 -2.06
CA ASN A 50 -12.50 35.19 -2.11
C ASN A 50 -11.91 34.12 -3.04
N LEU A 51 -11.35 34.55 -4.18
CA LEU A 51 -10.66 33.65 -5.11
C LEU A 51 -9.46 32.96 -4.44
N LYS A 52 -8.59 33.73 -3.77
CA LYS A 52 -7.45 33.16 -3.02
C LYS A 52 -7.88 32.17 -1.93
N THR A 53 -8.98 32.47 -1.24
CA THR A 53 -9.53 31.58 -0.20
C THR A 53 -10.04 30.28 -0.82
N LEU A 54 -10.72 30.37 -1.96
CA LEU A 54 -11.20 29.20 -2.69
C LEU A 54 -10.04 28.34 -3.24
N GLU A 55 -9.01 28.97 -3.80
CA GLU A 55 -7.80 28.27 -4.26
C GLU A 55 -7.11 27.51 -3.11
N ARG A 56 -7.11 28.09 -1.91
CA ARG A 56 -6.61 27.41 -0.71
C ARG A 56 -7.44 26.17 -0.38
N PHE A 57 -8.78 26.27 -0.39
CA PHE A 57 -9.66 25.11 -0.17
C PHE A 57 -9.53 24.05 -1.26
N TYR A 58 -9.19 24.44 -2.49
CA TYR A 58 -8.88 23.49 -3.56
C TYR A 58 -7.55 22.74 -3.30
N ARG A 59 -6.49 23.45 -2.90
CA ARG A 59 -5.14 22.87 -2.73
C ARG A 59 -4.98 22.02 -1.47
N GLN A 60 -5.59 22.41 -0.36
CA GLN A 60 -5.41 21.74 0.93
C GLN A 60 -5.74 20.23 0.89
N PRO A 61 -6.88 19.79 0.33
CA PRO A 61 -7.16 18.37 0.16
C PRO A 61 -6.09 17.64 -0.66
N ILE A 62 -5.63 18.24 -1.77
CA ILE A 62 -4.63 17.66 -2.68
C ILE A 62 -3.30 17.42 -1.95
N GLU A 63 -2.86 18.36 -1.12
CA GLU A 63 -1.63 18.23 -0.33
C GLU A 63 -1.75 17.16 0.76
N SER A 64 -2.95 16.97 1.32
CA SER A 64 -3.17 16.05 2.44
C SER A 64 -3.43 14.59 2.03
N VAL A 65 -3.89 14.34 0.79
CA VAL A 65 -4.42 13.03 0.38
C VAL A 65 -3.42 11.88 0.55
N LEU A 66 -2.12 12.15 0.34
CA LEU A 66 -1.07 11.14 0.46
C LEU A 66 -1.04 10.51 1.87
N HIS A 67 -1.26 11.30 2.92
CA HIS A 67 -1.23 10.79 4.30
C HIS A 67 -2.31 9.73 4.56
N HIS A 68 -3.35 9.73 3.74
CA HIS A 68 -4.47 8.81 3.80
C HIS A 68 -4.29 7.57 2.90
N VAL A 69 -3.35 7.62 1.94
CA VAL A 69 -3.05 6.49 1.03
C VAL A 69 -2.13 5.47 1.70
N VAL A 70 -1.09 5.94 2.40
CA VAL A 70 -0.15 5.08 3.13
C VAL A 70 -0.15 5.48 4.60
N PRO A 71 -1.27 5.22 5.32
CA PRO A 71 -1.25 5.43 6.74
C PRO A 71 -0.23 4.48 7.36
N LEU A 72 0.52 4.99 8.33
CA LEU A 72 1.47 4.18 9.08
C LEU A 72 0.76 3.02 9.80
N ASP A 73 -0.42 3.31 10.33
CA ASP A 73 -1.32 2.35 10.93
C ASP A 73 -2.28 1.80 9.86
N TRP A 74 -2.07 0.54 9.47
CA TRP A 74 -2.94 -0.16 8.53
C TRP A 74 -4.39 -0.25 9.01
N LYS A 75 -4.69 -0.12 10.31
CA LYS A 75 -6.07 -0.14 10.80
C LYS A 75 -6.89 1.00 10.21
N LYS A 76 -6.23 2.14 9.94
CA LYS A 76 -6.84 3.29 9.29
C LYS A 76 -7.16 3.02 7.82
N SER A 77 -6.26 2.36 7.09
CA SER A 77 -6.53 1.99 5.69
C SER A 77 -7.49 0.81 5.53
N LEU A 78 -7.59 -0.06 6.55
CA LEU A 78 -8.48 -1.22 6.56
C LEU A 78 -9.90 -0.93 7.04
N ALA A 79 -10.23 0.28 7.45
CA ALA A 79 -11.62 0.65 7.71
C ALA A 79 -12.44 0.42 6.42
N LYS A 80 -13.57 -0.30 6.52
CA LYS A 80 -14.36 -0.71 5.36
C LYS A 80 -14.73 0.51 4.51
N GLU A 81 -15.21 1.55 5.17
CA GLU A 81 -15.61 2.83 4.57
C GLU A 81 -14.45 3.50 3.84
N MET A 82 -13.22 3.42 4.38
CA MET A 82 -12.02 3.93 3.72
C MET A 82 -11.69 3.16 2.44
N VAL A 83 -11.77 1.82 2.48
CA VAL A 83 -11.51 0.99 1.30
C VAL A 83 -12.48 1.32 0.17
N TYR A 84 -13.79 1.41 0.47
CA TYR A 84 -14.79 1.79 -0.53
C TYR A 84 -14.65 3.25 -0.99
N GLN A 85 -14.26 4.17 -0.11
CA GLN A 85 -13.99 5.56 -0.50
C GLN A 85 -12.86 5.63 -1.54
N ARG A 86 -11.82 4.81 -1.39
CA ARG A 86 -10.66 4.80 -2.27
C ARG A 86 -10.94 4.30 -3.68
N ILE A 87 -12.04 3.59 -3.91
CA ILE A 87 -12.43 3.17 -5.27
C ILE A 87 -13.41 4.14 -5.95
N THR A 88 -13.84 5.21 -5.25
CA THR A 88 -14.72 6.24 -5.82
C THR A 88 -14.01 7.12 -6.85
N GLU A 89 -14.74 7.62 -7.84
CA GLU A 89 -14.22 8.54 -8.84
C GLU A 89 -13.61 9.81 -8.21
N ALA A 90 -14.26 10.38 -7.19
CA ALA A 90 -13.78 11.57 -6.49
C ALA A 90 -12.38 11.36 -5.89
N TRP A 91 -12.15 10.21 -5.23
CA TRP A 91 -10.83 9.85 -4.72
C TRP A 91 -9.80 9.68 -5.84
N GLN A 92 -10.19 8.98 -6.91
CA GLN A 92 -9.28 8.77 -8.04
C GLN A 92 -8.90 10.09 -8.73
N GLU A 93 -9.82 11.05 -8.83
CA GLU A 93 -9.56 12.36 -9.42
C GLU A 93 -8.64 13.23 -8.55
N ILE A 94 -8.87 13.31 -7.24
CA ILE A 94 -7.98 14.08 -6.36
C ILE A 94 -6.57 13.48 -6.32
N MET A 95 -6.45 12.15 -6.40
CA MET A 95 -5.16 11.47 -6.45
C MET A 95 -4.36 11.81 -7.71
N LYS A 96 -5.03 11.85 -8.88
CA LYS A 96 -4.42 12.30 -10.13
C LYS A 96 -3.95 13.74 -10.04
N GLU A 97 -4.73 14.61 -9.42
CA GLU A 97 -4.36 16.00 -9.19
C GLU A 97 -3.14 16.12 -8.26
N ALA A 98 -3.07 15.30 -7.20
CA ALA A 98 -1.92 15.26 -6.30
C ALA A 98 -0.65 14.76 -6.99
N ILE A 99 -0.76 13.79 -7.90
CA ILE A 99 0.35 13.36 -8.76
C ILE A 99 0.82 14.52 -9.65
N ASN A 100 -0.11 15.26 -10.26
CA ASN A 100 0.21 16.43 -11.08
C ASN A 100 0.95 17.50 -10.27
N GLU A 101 0.45 17.89 -9.10
CA GLU A 101 1.09 18.91 -8.27
C GLU A 101 2.49 18.49 -7.80
N ASN A 102 2.72 17.20 -7.49
CA ASN A 102 4.06 16.71 -7.15
C ASN A 102 5.03 16.67 -8.35
N THR A 103 4.52 16.73 -9.59
CA THR A 103 5.33 16.67 -10.82
C THR A 103 5.43 18.02 -11.56
N LYS A 104 4.70 19.05 -11.10
CA LYS A 104 4.51 20.34 -11.77
C LYS A 104 5.72 21.27 -11.77
N GLN A 105 6.55 21.21 -10.73
CA GLN A 105 7.74 22.08 -10.63
C GLN A 105 8.70 21.79 -11.78
N LYS A 106 9.46 22.78 -12.24
CA LYS A 106 10.39 22.61 -13.37
C LYS A 106 11.69 21.92 -12.96
N ASP A 107 12.08 22.09 -11.71
CA ASP A 107 13.33 21.55 -11.15
C ASP A 107 13.34 20.02 -11.16
N ARG A 108 14.53 19.45 -11.00
CA ARG A 108 14.70 18.00 -10.86
C ARG A 108 13.88 17.49 -9.69
N LEU A 109 13.15 16.39 -9.90
CA LEU A 109 12.39 15.77 -8.83
C LEU A 109 13.29 15.21 -7.73
N THR A 110 12.93 15.48 -6.48
CA THR A 110 13.56 14.88 -5.30
C THR A 110 13.13 13.41 -5.14
N TYR A 111 13.90 12.62 -4.40
CA TYR A 111 13.51 11.25 -4.06
C TYR A 111 12.21 11.20 -3.24
N GLY A 112 11.98 12.21 -2.41
CA GLY A 112 10.72 12.41 -1.70
C GLY A 112 9.55 12.57 -2.67
N GLN A 113 9.63 13.48 -3.64
CA GLN A 113 8.61 13.68 -4.67
C GLN A 113 8.36 12.39 -5.47
N ILE A 114 9.43 11.73 -5.91
CA ILE A 114 9.35 10.45 -6.63
C ILE A 114 8.61 9.40 -5.79
N GLY A 115 9.01 9.22 -4.53
CA GLY A 115 8.36 8.26 -3.63
C GLY A 115 6.87 8.54 -3.43
N ARG A 116 6.48 9.81 -3.25
CA ARG A 116 5.08 10.22 -3.13
C ARG A 116 4.29 9.92 -4.40
N VAL A 117 4.83 10.29 -5.57
CA VAL A 117 4.21 10.05 -6.88
C VAL A 117 4.01 8.56 -7.13
N VAL A 118 5.04 7.74 -6.91
CA VAL A 118 4.96 6.29 -7.15
C VAL A 118 3.95 5.64 -6.24
N VAL A 119 3.94 5.99 -4.95
CA VAL A 119 2.94 5.50 -3.99
C VAL A 119 1.53 5.89 -4.43
N MET A 120 1.31 7.13 -4.86
CA MET A 120 0.00 7.58 -5.33
C MET A 120 -0.42 6.84 -6.59
N ILE A 121 0.48 6.65 -7.56
CA ILE A 121 0.23 5.82 -8.74
C ILE A 121 -0.18 4.41 -8.28
N LEU A 122 0.58 3.77 -7.40
CA LEU A 122 0.25 2.44 -6.87
C LEU A 122 -0.94 2.41 -5.90
N GLY A 123 -1.63 3.53 -5.66
CA GLY A 123 -2.87 3.59 -4.88
C GLY A 123 -4.06 4.15 -5.67
N THR A 124 -3.88 4.40 -6.97
CA THR A 124 -4.86 4.99 -7.89
C THR A 124 -5.25 3.96 -8.95
N ASP A 125 -6.52 3.61 -9.05
CA ASP A 125 -7.03 2.77 -10.12
C ASP A 125 -7.08 3.56 -11.44
N ASN A 126 -6.90 2.89 -12.59
CA ASN A 126 -7.08 3.47 -13.92
C ASN A 126 -6.36 4.81 -14.16
N VAL A 127 -5.05 4.84 -13.90
CA VAL A 127 -4.19 5.98 -14.28
C VAL A 127 -4.16 6.08 -15.81
N LYS A 128 -4.55 7.25 -16.34
CA LYS A 128 -4.60 7.50 -17.80
C LYS A 128 -3.20 7.50 -18.41
N ASP A 129 -3.13 7.14 -19.69
CA ASP A 129 -1.90 7.10 -20.47
C ASP A 129 -1.14 8.44 -20.47
N ASP A 130 -1.86 9.55 -20.63
CA ASP A 130 -1.30 10.91 -20.60
C ASP A 130 -0.58 11.21 -19.27
N LEU A 131 -1.14 10.75 -18.15
CA LEU A 131 -0.53 10.95 -16.83
C LEU A 131 0.74 10.10 -16.68
N PHE A 132 0.76 8.89 -17.22
CA PHE A 132 1.98 8.08 -17.28
C PHE A 132 3.07 8.77 -18.10
N LEU A 133 2.73 9.29 -19.29
CA LEU A 133 3.66 10.02 -20.15
C LEU A 133 4.25 11.25 -19.44
N GLN A 134 3.39 12.06 -18.81
CA GLN A 134 3.82 13.21 -18.03
C GLN A 134 4.79 12.82 -16.91
N VAL A 135 4.45 11.80 -16.10
CA VAL A 135 5.32 11.33 -15.00
C VAL A 135 6.65 10.82 -15.55
N MET A 136 6.64 10.04 -16.65
CA MET A 136 7.85 9.54 -17.29
C MET A 136 8.78 10.67 -17.75
N THR A 137 8.23 11.72 -18.39
CA THR A 137 9.01 12.91 -18.79
C THR A 137 9.64 13.61 -17.58
N ARG A 138 8.93 13.67 -16.45
CA ARG A 138 9.46 14.29 -15.22
C ARG A 138 10.47 13.39 -14.51
N PHE A 139 10.50 12.10 -14.80
CA PHE A 139 11.44 11.12 -14.24
C PHE A 139 12.68 10.92 -15.13
N GLU A 140 12.91 11.76 -16.16
CA GLU A 140 14.03 11.61 -17.10
C GLU A 140 15.39 11.49 -16.39
N ASP A 141 15.62 12.29 -15.34
CA ASP A 141 16.85 12.27 -14.53
C ASP A 141 16.95 11.10 -13.55
N ASN A 142 15.96 10.20 -13.56
CA ASN A 142 15.92 9.00 -12.74
C ASN A 142 15.47 7.78 -13.55
N LYS A 143 16.41 7.23 -14.31
CA LYS A 143 16.21 6.09 -15.21
C LYS A 143 15.49 4.91 -14.56
N HIS A 144 15.85 4.52 -13.33
CA HIS A 144 15.25 3.36 -12.69
C HIS A 144 13.76 3.55 -12.37
N TRP A 145 13.39 4.72 -11.84
CA TRP A 145 11.98 5.03 -11.58
C TRP A 145 11.21 5.25 -12.88
N LYS A 146 11.81 5.89 -13.90
CA LYS A 146 11.20 6.02 -15.23
C LYS A 146 10.89 4.66 -15.86
N ASP A 147 11.86 3.74 -15.85
CA ASP A 147 11.69 2.37 -16.34
C ASP A 147 10.57 1.63 -15.61
N PHE A 148 10.44 1.85 -14.29
CA PHE A 148 9.33 1.28 -13.51
C PHE A 148 7.98 1.81 -13.96
N ILE A 149 7.82 3.13 -14.08
CA ILE A 149 6.57 3.73 -14.55
C ILE A 149 6.23 3.26 -15.97
N GLN A 150 7.24 3.15 -16.84
CA GLN A 150 7.08 2.63 -18.19
C GLN A 150 6.60 1.17 -18.18
N SER A 151 7.14 0.33 -17.29
CA SER A 151 6.69 -1.07 -17.16
C SER A 151 5.24 -1.16 -16.69
N LEU A 152 4.79 -0.31 -15.76
CA LEU A 152 3.39 -0.26 -15.33
C LEU A 152 2.47 0.11 -16.49
N ARG A 153 2.84 1.13 -17.28
CA ARG A 153 2.10 1.57 -18.46
C ARG A 153 1.92 0.43 -19.46
N PHE A 154 3.00 -0.25 -19.84
CA PHE A 154 2.95 -1.37 -20.78
C PHE A 154 2.05 -2.51 -20.28
N TYR A 155 2.17 -2.89 -19.00
CA TYR A 155 1.36 -3.97 -18.44
C TYR A 155 -0.12 -3.60 -18.27
N SER A 156 -0.44 -2.33 -18.06
CA SER A 156 -1.82 -1.85 -17.99
C SER A 156 -2.52 -1.76 -19.37
N ALA A 157 -1.76 -1.59 -20.45
CA ALA A 157 -2.29 -1.42 -21.80
C ALA A 157 -2.57 -2.74 -22.53
N HIS A 158 -2.03 -3.86 -22.04
CA HIS A 158 -2.04 -5.14 -22.75
C HIS A 158 -2.91 -6.20 -22.03
N GLU A 159 -4.24 -6.04 -22.07
CA GLU A 159 -5.15 -7.19 -21.93
C GLU A 159 -5.17 -8.07 -23.20
N THR A 160 -4.57 -7.63 -24.31
CA THR A 160 -4.85 -8.15 -25.66
C THR A 160 -3.67 -8.65 -26.51
N VAL A 161 -2.39 -8.54 -26.09
CA VAL A 161 -1.25 -9.01 -26.93
C VAL A 161 -0.52 -10.16 -26.25
N ARG A 162 -0.96 -11.38 -26.56
CA ARG A 162 -0.45 -12.67 -26.03
C ARG A 162 0.89 -13.15 -26.63
N ASP A 163 1.50 -12.39 -27.55
CA ASP A 163 2.61 -12.89 -28.37
C ASP A 163 4.01 -12.38 -28.01
N TYR A 164 4.14 -11.44 -27.08
CA TYR A 164 5.46 -11.01 -26.61
C TYR A 164 5.92 -11.83 -25.41
N LYS A 165 7.04 -12.53 -25.56
CA LYS A 165 7.75 -13.21 -24.48
C LYS A 165 8.32 -12.18 -23.50
N VAL A 166 7.52 -11.70 -22.55
CA VAL A 166 7.98 -10.68 -21.60
C VAL A 166 9.04 -11.25 -20.65
N THR A 167 10.29 -10.82 -20.80
CA THR A 167 11.41 -11.22 -19.93
C THR A 167 11.23 -10.63 -18.52
N PHE A 168 11.85 -11.24 -17.50
CA PHE A 168 11.67 -10.76 -16.11
C PHE A 168 12.15 -9.32 -15.94
N GLU A 169 13.18 -8.97 -16.69
CA GLU A 169 13.77 -7.65 -16.76
C GLU A 169 12.78 -6.56 -17.19
N MET A 170 11.74 -6.93 -17.93
CA MET A 170 10.67 -6.01 -18.37
C MET A 170 9.49 -5.99 -17.39
N HIS A 171 9.42 -6.92 -16.44
CA HIS A 171 8.30 -7.03 -15.50
C HIS A 171 8.34 -5.91 -14.43
N PRO A 172 7.19 -5.31 -14.06
CA PRO A 172 7.12 -4.25 -13.04
C PRO A 172 7.81 -4.61 -11.72
N THR A 173 7.71 -5.85 -11.26
CA THR A 173 8.44 -6.35 -10.08
C THR A 173 9.95 -6.15 -10.18
N CYS A 174 10.56 -6.48 -11.33
CA CYS A 174 12.00 -6.34 -11.51
C CYS A 174 12.39 -4.86 -11.56
N LYS A 175 11.62 -4.04 -12.27
CA LYS A 175 11.87 -2.59 -12.34
C LYS A 175 11.68 -1.91 -10.98
N LEU A 176 10.69 -2.31 -10.19
CA LEU A 176 10.50 -1.84 -8.82
C LEU A 176 11.68 -2.22 -7.92
N TYR A 177 12.14 -3.48 -8.01
CA TYR A 177 13.33 -3.94 -7.29
C TYR A 177 14.56 -3.08 -7.65
N GLN A 178 14.83 -2.88 -8.94
CA GLN A 178 15.96 -2.07 -9.40
C GLN A 178 15.88 -0.63 -8.87
N ALA A 179 14.69 -0.02 -8.92
CA ALA A 179 14.46 1.34 -8.44
C ALA A 179 14.64 1.48 -6.93
N LEU A 180 14.13 0.51 -6.15
CA LEU A 180 14.32 0.49 -4.69
C LEU A 180 15.76 0.24 -4.30
N ARG A 181 16.44 -0.72 -4.94
CA ARG A 181 17.85 -1.01 -4.69
C ARG A 181 18.73 0.21 -4.99
N TYR A 182 18.49 0.88 -6.13
CA TYR A 182 19.17 2.12 -6.46
C TYR A 182 18.92 3.19 -5.39
N THR A 183 17.67 3.44 -5.06
CA THR A 183 17.29 4.48 -4.06
C THR A 183 17.92 4.20 -2.69
N TRP A 184 17.98 2.94 -2.27
CA TRP A 184 18.61 2.53 -1.01
C TRP A 184 20.13 2.71 -1.01
N SER A 185 20.78 2.62 -2.18
CA SER A 185 22.23 2.85 -2.31
C SER A 185 22.64 4.32 -2.31
N VAL A 186 21.68 5.25 -2.44
CA VAL A 186 21.94 6.69 -2.42
C VAL A 186 22.26 7.16 -1.00
N ASN A 187 23.20 8.11 -0.87
CA ASN A 187 23.52 8.73 0.41
C ASN A 187 22.39 9.68 0.86
N TRP A 188 21.35 9.09 1.45
CA TRP A 188 20.14 9.78 1.90
C TRP A 188 20.40 10.86 2.95
N ILE A 189 21.55 10.84 3.64
CA ILE A 189 21.94 11.87 4.62
C ILE A 189 22.15 13.23 3.92
N LYS A 190 22.59 13.24 2.66
CA LYS A 190 22.84 14.47 1.90
C LYS A 190 21.60 15.02 1.18
N ASP A 191 20.58 14.19 0.94
CA ASP A 191 19.37 14.60 0.23
C ASP A 191 18.39 15.36 1.14
N VAL A 192 17.97 16.57 0.73
CA VAL A 192 17.06 17.40 1.56
C VAL A 192 15.67 16.80 1.68
N ASP A 193 15.13 16.24 0.59
CA ASP A 193 13.83 15.56 0.53
C ASP A 193 14.05 14.14 -0.02
N TYR A 194 14.50 13.24 0.86
CA TYR A 194 14.62 11.81 0.57
C TYR A 194 13.26 11.11 0.66
N ILE A 195 13.15 9.89 0.15
CA ILE A 195 11.91 9.11 0.28
C ILE A 195 11.61 8.84 1.76
N SER A 196 10.34 9.04 2.17
CA SER A 196 9.95 8.80 3.57
C SER A 196 10.00 7.31 3.93
N PRO A 197 10.25 6.95 5.20
CA PRO A 197 10.22 5.56 5.64
C PRO A 197 8.90 4.85 5.32
N SER A 198 7.76 5.54 5.42
CA SER A 198 6.44 5.00 5.09
C SER A 198 6.32 4.64 3.61
N CYS A 199 6.75 5.55 2.74
CA CYS A 199 6.70 5.33 1.30
C CYS A 199 7.62 4.17 0.92
N PHE A 200 8.84 4.15 1.44
CA PHE A 200 9.78 3.07 1.14
C PHE A 200 9.27 1.71 1.64
N MET A 201 8.78 1.65 2.88
CA MET A 201 8.24 0.41 3.46
C MET A 201 7.01 -0.09 2.69
N TYR A 202 6.12 0.82 2.28
CA TYR A 202 5.00 0.47 1.40
C TYR A 202 5.49 -0.17 0.09
N LEU A 203 6.49 0.43 -0.56
CA LEU A 203 7.02 -0.10 -1.82
C LEU A 203 7.73 -1.45 -1.64
N VAL A 204 8.40 -1.68 -0.51
CA VAL A 204 8.98 -2.98 -0.15
C VAL A 204 7.89 -4.03 0.05
N GLU A 205 6.80 -3.70 0.74
CA GLU A 205 5.65 -4.60 0.93
C GLU A 205 4.97 -4.92 -0.41
N GLN A 206 4.81 -3.93 -1.30
CA GLN A 206 4.32 -4.17 -2.66
C GLN A 206 5.26 -5.08 -3.46
N LEU A 207 6.58 -4.86 -3.36
CA LEU A 207 7.57 -5.71 -4.01
C LEU A 207 7.51 -7.16 -3.49
N LEU A 208 7.33 -7.35 -2.19
CA LEU A 208 7.17 -8.67 -1.57
C LEU A 208 5.91 -9.38 -2.08
N LEU A 209 4.79 -8.65 -2.16
CA LEU A 209 3.54 -9.17 -2.66
C LEU A 209 3.65 -9.57 -4.14
N LEU A 210 4.16 -8.68 -4.99
CA LEU A 210 4.34 -8.94 -6.42
C LEU A 210 5.31 -10.10 -6.68
N THR A 211 6.40 -10.17 -5.90
CA THR A 211 7.32 -11.31 -5.95
C THR A 211 6.63 -12.61 -5.55
N SER A 212 5.76 -12.58 -4.54
CA SER A 212 4.97 -13.75 -4.13
C SER A 212 4.03 -14.21 -5.24
N CYS A 213 3.38 -13.28 -5.96
CA CYS A 213 2.56 -13.61 -7.13
C CYS A 213 3.36 -14.37 -8.20
N LEU A 214 4.59 -13.95 -8.49
CA LEU A 214 5.47 -14.57 -9.49
C LEU A 214 5.97 -15.97 -9.11
N ARG A 215 5.96 -16.33 -7.83
CA ARG A 215 6.56 -17.58 -7.33
C ARG A 215 5.64 -18.79 -7.35
N GLY A 216 4.31 -18.62 -7.49
CA GLY A 216 3.46 -19.76 -7.82
C GLY A 216 2.03 -19.72 -7.29
N ARG A 217 1.58 -20.88 -6.80
CA ARG A 217 0.16 -21.24 -6.67
C ARG A 217 -0.57 -20.56 -5.52
N LEU A 218 0.16 -20.08 -4.51
CA LEU A 218 -0.37 -19.48 -3.30
C LEU A 218 0.35 -18.17 -3.00
N ILE A 219 -0.39 -17.14 -2.62
CA ILE A 219 0.14 -15.88 -2.11
C ILE A 219 -0.16 -15.80 -0.61
N TYR A 220 0.86 -15.43 0.16
CA TYR A 220 0.68 -15.03 1.55
C TYR A 220 0.77 -13.51 1.63
N ALA A 221 -0.30 -12.89 2.11
CA ALA A 221 -0.40 -11.44 2.23
C ALA A 221 -1.06 -11.08 3.56
N THR A 222 -0.89 -9.85 4.01
CA THR A 222 -1.79 -9.30 5.03
C THR A 222 -3.09 -8.84 4.37
N LYS A 223 -4.16 -8.72 5.16
CA LYS A 223 -5.42 -8.13 4.70
C LYS A 223 -5.18 -6.76 4.07
N SER A 224 -4.34 -5.92 4.68
CA SER A 224 -4.02 -4.59 4.14
C SER A 224 -3.29 -4.69 2.80
N SER A 225 -2.20 -5.45 2.70
CA SER A 225 -1.42 -5.54 1.46
C SER A 225 -2.24 -6.15 0.31
N PHE A 226 -3.10 -7.14 0.60
CA PHE A 226 -3.97 -7.72 -0.42
C PHE A 226 -5.09 -6.75 -0.85
N THR A 227 -5.62 -5.95 0.07
CA THR A 227 -6.59 -4.89 -0.25
C THR A 227 -5.97 -3.82 -1.16
N GLU A 228 -4.74 -3.37 -0.89
CA GLU A 228 -4.01 -2.44 -1.78
C GLU A 228 -3.86 -3.00 -3.19
N TRP A 229 -3.53 -4.29 -3.29
CA TRP A 229 -3.39 -4.96 -4.58
C TRP A 229 -4.72 -5.05 -5.33
N LEU A 230 -5.84 -5.32 -4.65
CA LEU A 230 -7.17 -5.32 -5.28
C LEU A 230 -7.56 -3.94 -5.82
N ILE A 231 -7.26 -2.87 -5.07
CA ILE A 231 -7.49 -1.49 -5.54
C ILE A 231 -6.71 -1.23 -6.84
N CYS A 232 -5.53 -1.84 -7.00
CA CYS A 232 -4.65 -1.63 -8.15
C CYS A 232 -4.58 -2.80 -9.14
N GLN A 233 -5.53 -3.73 -9.08
CA GLN A 233 -5.47 -5.01 -9.79
C GLN A 233 -5.25 -4.85 -11.30
N ASN A 234 -5.81 -3.80 -11.91
CA ASN A 234 -5.69 -3.50 -13.34
C ASN A 234 -4.24 -3.24 -13.79
N LYS A 235 -3.30 -3.02 -12.87
CA LYS A 235 -1.86 -2.79 -13.16
C LYS A 235 -1.02 -4.07 -13.09
N PHE A 236 -1.57 -5.13 -12.48
CA PHE A 236 -0.85 -6.37 -12.20
C PHE A 236 -1.74 -7.58 -12.53
N PRO A 237 -2.09 -7.80 -13.81
CA PRO A 237 -2.96 -8.90 -14.19
C PRO A 237 -2.31 -10.26 -13.82
N LEU A 238 -3.10 -11.11 -13.17
CA LEU A 238 -2.71 -12.46 -12.74
C LEU A 238 -2.52 -13.45 -13.90
N SER A 239 -2.89 -13.05 -15.11
CA SER A 239 -2.98 -13.92 -16.29
C SER A 239 -1.62 -14.43 -16.80
N ASP A 240 -0.50 -13.89 -16.30
CA ASP A 240 0.85 -14.13 -16.84
C ASP A 240 1.75 -14.98 -15.90
N LEU A 241 1.15 -15.64 -14.90
CA LEU A 241 1.84 -16.35 -13.81
C LEU A 241 2.30 -17.79 -14.14
N SER A 242 2.36 -18.16 -15.43
CA SER A 242 2.79 -19.50 -15.86
C SER A 242 4.32 -19.71 -15.79
N PHE A 243 5.10 -18.65 -15.58
CA PHE A 243 6.56 -18.71 -15.50
C PHE A 243 7.07 -18.73 -14.05
N LYS A 244 7.67 -19.85 -13.61
CA LYS A 244 8.55 -19.84 -12.43
C LYS A 244 9.81 -19.05 -12.78
N ARG A 245 10.02 -17.90 -12.13
CA ARG A 245 11.21 -17.07 -12.32
C ARG A 245 12.10 -17.10 -11.08
N ASP A 246 13.41 -17.04 -11.29
CA ASP A 246 14.33 -16.82 -10.19
C ASP A 246 14.13 -15.40 -9.64
N THR A 247 13.69 -15.34 -8.39
CA THR A 247 13.37 -14.11 -7.66
C THR A 247 14.25 -13.97 -6.42
N ARG A 248 15.29 -14.80 -6.30
CA ARG A 248 16.16 -14.86 -5.12
C ARG A 248 16.78 -13.51 -4.79
N ASP A 249 17.35 -12.82 -5.78
CA ASP A 249 17.95 -11.49 -5.59
C ASP A 249 16.97 -10.47 -4.99
N VAL A 250 15.70 -10.53 -5.41
CA VAL A 250 14.64 -9.63 -4.91
C VAL A 250 14.32 -9.95 -3.45
N LEU A 251 14.20 -11.23 -3.13
CA LEU A 251 13.93 -11.69 -1.76
C LEU A 251 15.09 -11.40 -0.82
N ASP A 252 16.32 -11.59 -1.28
CA ASP A 252 17.53 -11.31 -0.51
C ASP A 252 17.68 -9.79 -0.27
N PHE A 253 17.34 -8.96 -1.26
CA PHE A 253 17.25 -7.51 -1.06
C PHE A 253 16.24 -7.14 0.02
N ILE A 254 15.03 -7.69 -0.03
CA ILE A 254 13.98 -7.45 0.98
C ILE A 254 14.49 -7.93 2.36
N ALA A 255 15.06 -9.13 2.44
CA ALA A 255 15.57 -9.70 3.69
C ALA A 255 16.68 -8.83 4.30
N ASN A 256 17.61 -8.34 3.47
CA ASN A 256 18.72 -7.50 3.91
C ASN A 256 18.22 -6.14 4.39
N PHE A 257 17.33 -5.48 3.65
CA PHE A 257 16.70 -4.24 4.09
C PHE A 257 15.98 -4.40 5.44
N LEU A 258 15.21 -5.48 5.61
CA LEU A 258 14.48 -5.75 6.84
C LEU A 258 15.41 -6.12 8.01
N ARG A 259 16.57 -6.72 7.73
CA ARG A 259 17.60 -7.05 8.72
C ARG A 259 18.25 -5.78 9.29
N GLU A 260 18.41 -4.72 8.50
CA GLU A 260 19.01 -3.46 8.96
C GLU A 260 18.26 -2.82 10.14
N PHE A 261 16.95 -3.09 10.30
CA PHE A 261 16.20 -2.64 11.49
C PHE A 261 16.78 -3.16 12.81
N VAL A 262 17.46 -4.30 12.81
CA VAL A 262 18.15 -4.83 14.00
C VAL A 262 19.50 -4.17 14.18
N ASN A 263 20.23 -4.01 13.08
CA ASN A 263 21.64 -3.64 13.08
C ASN A 263 21.85 -2.14 13.27
N ASP A 264 20.99 -1.31 12.68
CA ASP A 264 21.19 0.15 12.61
C ASP A 264 19.95 0.96 12.98
N GLN A 265 19.49 0.78 14.22
CA GLN A 265 18.29 1.46 14.72
C GLN A 265 18.44 3.00 14.73
N ASN A 266 19.67 3.50 14.89
CA ASN A 266 19.93 4.93 14.95
C ASN A 266 19.76 5.59 13.59
N ASP A 267 20.17 4.93 12.51
CA ASP A 267 19.93 5.42 11.16
C ASP A 267 18.45 5.49 10.83
N PHE A 268 17.66 4.48 11.19
CA PHE A 268 16.19 4.54 11.02
C PHE A 268 15.55 5.67 11.82
N LYS A 269 15.95 5.86 13.09
CA LYS A 269 15.44 6.99 13.91
C LYS A 269 15.82 8.34 13.30
N THR A 270 17.03 8.46 12.76
CA THR A 270 17.50 9.66 12.06
C THR A 270 16.73 9.90 10.77
N TRP A 271 16.46 8.84 10.00
CA TRP A 271 15.66 8.89 8.78
C TRP A 271 14.20 9.32 9.04
N ILE A 272 13.60 8.81 10.12
CA ILE A 272 12.26 9.24 10.59
C ILE A 272 12.27 10.73 10.97
N LYS A 273 13.24 11.16 11.78
CA LYS A 273 13.37 12.57 12.21
C LYS A 273 13.55 13.51 11.01
N LYS A 274 14.38 13.11 10.04
CA LYS A 274 14.63 13.89 8.81
C LYS A 274 13.38 14.03 7.94
N SER A 275 12.51 13.03 7.99
CA SER A 275 11.20 13.06 7.34
C SER A 275 10.14 13.88 8.11
N LYS A 276 10.55 14.61 9.16
CA LYS A 276 9.69 15.43 10.04
C LYS A 276 8.59 14.63 10.73
N LEU A 277 8.90 13.38 11.07
CA LEU A 277 8.00 12.48 11.76
C LEU A 277 8.40 12.33 13.23
N ASP A 278 7.42 12.10 14.09
CA ASP A 278 7.62 11.84 15.51
C ASP A 278 8.23 10.45 15.71
N VAL A 279 9.47 10.38 16.21
CA VAL A 279 10.23 9.13 16.26
C VAL A 279 9.59 8.11 17.20
N ASP A 280 9.12 8.56 18.36
CA ASP A 280 8.63 7.67 19.42
C ASP A 280 7.30 7.01 19.05
N ASN A 281 6.43 7.74 18.35
CA ASN A 281 5.17 7.20 17.83
C ASN A 281 5.36 6.41 16.53
N TYR A 282 6.34 6.78 15.70
CA TYR A 282 6.47 6.24 14.36
C TYR A 282 7.32 4.96 14.28
N PHE A 283 8.42 4.92 15.04
CA PHE A 283 9.36 3.79 15.01
C PHE A 283 8.70 2.44 15.39
N PRO A 284 7.84 2.35 16.43
CA PRO A 284 7.18 1.09 16.79
C PRO A 284 6.34 0.51 15.64
N SER A 285 5.56 1.35 14.97
CA SER A 285 4.71 0.93 13.86
C SER A 285 5.52 0.51 12.64
N LEU A 286 6.59 1.24 12.31
CA LEU A 286 7.48 0.88 11.23
C LEU A 286 8.16 -0.47 11.51
N PHE A 287 8.67 -0.67 12.73
CA PHE A 287 9.30 -1.92 13.14
C PHE A 287 8.32 -3.11 13.08
N LEU A 288 7.07 -2.90 13.53
CA LEU A 288 6.03 -3.91 13.45
C LEU A 288 5.74 -4.33 12.00
N ARG A 289 5.66 -3.38 11.06
CA ARG A 289 5.55 -3.68 9.62
C ARG A 289 6.73 -4.48 9.10
N SER A 290 7.95 -4.20 9.56
CA SER A 290 9.13 -4.98 9.19
C SER A 290 9.06 -6.42 9.67
N VAL A 291 8.61 -6.66 10.91
CA VAL A 291 8.43 -8.02 11.44
C VAL A 291 7.33 -8.76 10.67
N VAL A 292 6.21 -8.10 10.37
CA VAL A 292 5.12 -8.65 9.54
C VAL A 292 5.63 -9.04 8.15
N SER A 293 6.44 -8.18 7.53
CA SER A 293 7.03 -8.43 6.20
C SER A 293 8.01 -9.60 6.22
N MET A 294 8.81 -9.74 7.28
CA MET A 294 9.68 -10.90 7.48
C MET A 294 8.88 -12.20 7.69
N CYS A 295 7.75 -12.16 8.41
CA CYS A 295 6.85 -13.29 8.54
C CYS A 295 6.30 -13.74 7.19
N LEU A 296 5.83 -12.78 6.36
CA LEU A 296 5.36 -13.07 5.01
C LEU A 296 6.46 -13.62 4.11
N LEU A 297 7.66 -13.03 4.16
CA LEU A 297 8.83 -13.50 3.40
C LEU A 297 9.19 -14.95 3.74
N HIS A 298 9.18 -15.30 5.02
CA HIS A 298 9.37 -16.68 5.49
C HIS A 298 8.28 -17.61 4.95
N LEU A 299 7.00 -17.23 5.01
CA LEU A 299 5.89 -18.05 4.50
C LEU A 299 5.96 -18.26 2.98
N SER A 300 6.27 -17.22 2.21
CA SER A 300 6.33 -17.27 0.75
C SER A 300 7.50 -18.11 0.21
N THR A 301 8.48 -18.44 1.05
CA THR A 301 9.72 -19.11 0.61
C THR A 301 9.98 -20.43 1.30
N GLY A 302 9.50 -20.61 2.54
CA GLY A 302 9.87 -21.73 3.41
C GLY A 302 11.36 -21.76 3.78
N SER A 303 12.10 -20.67 3.53
CA SER A 303 13.56 -20.64 3.69
C SER A 303 13.95 -20.58 5.16
N ARG A 304 14.83 -21.50 5.58
CA ARG A 304 15.42 -21.48 6.93
C ARG A 304 16.22 -20.21 7.19
N GLU A 305 16.83 -19.62 6.16
CA GLU A 305 17.63 -18.40 6.31
C GLU A 305 16.77 -17.22 6.78
N TYR A 306 15.66 -16.93 6.11
CA TYR A 306 14.77 -15.83 6.50
C TYR A 306 14.11 -16.08 7.86
N LEU A 307 13.86 -17.35 8.21
CA LEU A 307 13.43 -17.72 9.56
C LEU A 307 14.46 -17.36 10.63
N GLU A 308 15.76 -17.55 10.37
CA GLU A 308 16.80 -17.17 11.33
C GLU A 308 16.91 -15.64 11.48
N ILE A 309 16.70 -14.87 10.40
CA ILE A 309 16.60 -13.40 10.47
C ILE A 309 15.38 -12.98 11.30
N LEU A 310 14.22 -13.60 11.07
CA LEU A 310 13.02 -13.33 11.88
C LEU A 310 13.27 -13.69 13.36
N ARG A 311 13.98 -14.79 13.63
CA ARG A 311 14.37 -15.17 14.99
C ARG A 311 15.35 -14.18 15.62
N SER A 312 16.27 -13.59 14.85
CA SER A 312 17.21 -12.58 15.36
C SER A 312 16.48 -11.29 15.73
N LEU A 313 15.59 -10.81 14.86
CA LEU A 313 14.66 -9.69 15.11
C LEU A 313 13.90 -9.87 16.44
N LEU A 314 13.38 -11.08 16.68
CA LEU A 314 12.61 -11.41 17.88
C LEU A 314 13.45 -11.72 19.13
N LYS A 315 14.77 -11.87 19.02
CA LYS A 315 15.68 -12.08 20.17
C LYS A 315 16.09 -10.78 20.83
N ASN A 316 16.10 -9.67 20.09
CA ASN A 316 16.51 -8.37 20.60
C ASN A 316 15.45 -7.84 21.58
N SER A 317 15.70 -7.97 22.89
CA SER A 317 14.73 -7.62 23.94
C SER A 317 14.28 -6.17 23.83
N TYR A 318 15.21 -5.23 23.63
CA TYR A 318 14.93 -3.80 23.42
C TYR A 318 13.96 -3.58 22.26
N MET A 319 14.22 -4.18 21.10
CA MET A 319 13.35 -4.04 19.93
C MET A 319 11.99 -4.71 20.14
N THR A 320 11.95 -5.89 20.76
CA THR A 320 10.68 -6.58 20.99
C THR A 320 9.74 -5.86 21.96
N THR A 321 10.22 -4.91 22.78
CA THR A 321 9.34 -4.05 23.60
C THR A 321 8.54 -3.05 22.76
N GLN A 322 8.99 -2.75 21.54
CA GLN A 322 8.28 -1.86 20.61
C GLN A 322 7.09 -2.54 19.93
N LEU A 323 6.97 -3.87 20.04
CA LEU A 323 5.89 -4.64 19.43
C LEU A 323 4.69 -4.74 20.37
N PRO A 324 3.46 -4.85 19.85
CA PRO A 324 2.28 -5.15 20.66
C PRO A 324 2.49 -6.43 21.47
N LEU A 325 2.12 -6.39 22.76
CA LEU A 325 2.38 -7.48 23.70
C LEU A 325 1.78 -8.81 23.24
N GLU A 326 0.52 -8.80 22.80
CA GLU A 326 -0.16 -10.01 22.33
C GLU A 326 0.51 -10.61 21.08
N PHE A 327 0.88 -9.76 20.12
CA PHE A 327 1.59 -10.15 18.91
C PHE A 327 2.90 -10.85 19.24
N ARG A 328 3.72 -10.22 20.10
CA ARG A 328 4.99 -10.76 20.58
C ARG A 328 4.78 -12.11 21.27
N ASN A 329 3.80 -12.20 22.16
CA ASN A 329 3.52 -13.42 22.92
C ASN A 329 3.17 -14.60 22.01
N VAL A 330 2.36 -14.37 20.96
CA VAL A 330 2.03 -15.42 19.99
C VAL A 330 3.28 -15.90 19.25
N LEU A 331 4.10 -14.99 18.72
CA LEU A 331 5.32 -15.34 18.00
C LEU A 331 6.35 -16.05 18.89
N GLN A 332 6.49 -15.63 20.15
CA GLN A 332 7.41 -16.25 21.10
C GLN A 332 6.99 -17.67 21.47
N LYS A 333 5.69 -17.91 21.72
CA LYS A 333 5.14 -19.26 21.96
C LYS A 333 5.39 -20.18 20.76
N GLY A 334 5.29 -19.65 19.55
CA GLY A 334 5.52 -20.38 18.30
C GLY A 334 6.98 -20.48 17.82
N LYS A 335 7.97 -20.00 18.59
CA LYS A 335 9.38 -19.86 18.15
C LYS A 335 10.00 -21.16 17.58
N LYS A 336 9.61 -22.32 18.12
CA LYS A 336 10.09 -23.64 17.68
C LYS A 336 9.51 -24.07 16.33
N ARG A 337 8.22 -23.79 16.09
CA ARG A 337 7.48 -24.15 14.88
C ARG A 337 6.76 -22.92 14.32
N MET A 338 7.52 -22.03 13.70
CA MET A 338 7.01 -20.78 13.12
C MET A 338 6.39 -21.04 11.74
N GLY A 339 5.23 -21.70 11.74
CA GLY A 339 4.43 -21.98 10.56
C GLY A 339 3.29 -20.97 10.36
N PHE A 340 2.50 -21.17 9.30
CA PHE A 340 1.40 -20.26 8.95
C PHE A 340 0.35 -20.11 10.06
N GLN A 341 0.06 -21.15 10.86
CA GLN A 341 -0.92 -21.05 11.96
C GLN A 341 -0.50 -20.04 13.04
N VAL A 342 0.79 -20.05 13.43
CA VAL A 342 1.33 -19.10 14.41
C VAL A 342 1.28 -17.69 13.85
N ILE A 343 1.69 -17.52 12.59
CA ILE A 343 1.73 -16.22 11.92
C ILE A 343 0.32 -15.66 11.71
N ALA A 344 -0.63 -16.50 11.27
CA ALA A 344 -2.04 -16.12 11.12
C ALA A 344 -2.64 -15.64 12.44
N LYS A 345 -2.41 -16.38 13.54
CA LYS A 345 -2.84 -15.95 14.87
C LYS A 345 -2.21 -14.63 15.30
N ALA A 346 -0.90 -14.44 15.04
CA ALA A 346 -0.22 -13.20 15.36
C ALA A 346 -0.81 -12.02 14.56
N PHE A 347 -1.08 -12.22 13.28
CA PHE A 347 -1.64 -11.21 12.38
C PHE A 347 -3.08 -10.84 12.75
N LYS A 348 -3.85 -11.82 13.21
CA LYS A 348 -5.21 -11.62 13.74
C LYS A 348 -5.22 -10.71 14.96
N VAL A 349 -4.34 -10.91 15.95
CA VAL A 349 -4.33 -10.11 17.18
C VAL A 349 -3.94 -8.64 16.96
N ILE A 350 -3.22 -8.33 15.89
CA ILE A 350 -2.90 -6.94 15.52
C ILE A 350 -3.94 -6.29 14.59
N GLY A 351 -5.04 -7.00 14.30
CA GLY A 351 -6.11 -6.53 13.43
C GLY A 351 -5.72 -6.46 11.95
N ASN A 352 -4.73 -7.23 11.52
CA ASN A 352 -4.34 -7.34 10.11
C ASN A 352 -4.18 -8.81 9.71
N PRO A 353 -5.28 -9.58 9.62
CA PRO A 353 -5.23 -11.03 9.43
C PRO A 353 -4.41 -11.46 8.21
N LEU A 354 -3.83 -12.66 8.29
CA LEU A 354 -3.20 -13.31 7.14
C LEU A 354 -4.26 -13.63 6.10
N VAL A 355 -3.99 -13.30 4.84
CA VAL A 355 -4.76 -13.71 3.67
C VAL A 355 -3.94 -14.72 2.89
N ILE A 356 -4.55 -15.87 2.61
CA ILE A 356 -3.98 -16.94 1.79
C ILE A 356 -4.76 -16.98 0.50
N VAL A 357 -4.11 -16.60 -0.60
CA VAL A 357 -4.76 -16.46 -1.91
C VAL A 357 -4.34 -17.61 -2.80
N LYS A 358 -5.30 -18.35 -3.35
CA LYS A 358 -5.05 -19.43 -4.29
C LYS A 358 -5.16 -18.91 -5.72
N LEU A 359 -4.08 -19.07 -6.48
CA LEU A 359 -3.96 -18.63 -7.88
C LEU A 359 -4.14 -19.77 -8.88
N GLN A 360 -3.86 -21.01 -8.47
CA GLN A 360 -3.95 -22.20 -9.32
C GLN A 360 -4.50 -23.37 -8.51
N ASN A 361 -5.08 -24.35 -9.20
CA ASN A 361 -5.54 -25.58 -8.56
C ASN A 361 -4.36 -26.30 -7.89
N SER A 362 -4.40 -26.33 -6.56
CA SER A 362 -3.52 -27.15 -5.72
C SER A 362 -4.35 -28.24 -5.05
N SER A 363 -3.78 -29.43 -4.93
CA SER A 363 -4.42 -30.59 -4.30
C SER A 363 -4.47 -30.52 -2.76
N SER A 364 -3.94 -29.47 -2.15
CA SER A 364 -3.87 -29.33 -0.69
C SER A 364 -4.87 -28.30 -0.20
N GLU A 365 -5.85 -28.75 0.59
CA GLU A 365 -6.70 -27.88 1.39
C GLU A 365 -5.87 -27.27 2.52
N ILE A 366 -5.67 -25.94 2.48
CA ILE A 366 -5.06 -25.22 3.59
C ILE A 366 -6.16 -24.82 4.55
N MET A 367 -6.20 -25.48 5.71
CA MET A 367 -7.15 -25.16 6.77
C MET A 367 -6.45 -24.32 7.85
N CYS A 368 -6.81 -23.04 7.95
CA CYS A 368 -6.36 -22.14 9.00
C CYS A 368 -7.49 -21.22 9.45
N SER A 369 -8.04 -21.46 10.64
CA SER A 369 -9.16 -20.67 11.19
C SER A 369 -8.82 -19.22 11.54
N ASP A 370 -7.53 -18.89 11.65
CA ASP A 370 -7.04 -17.54 11.93
C ASP A 370 -6.62 -16.76 10.68
N ALA A 371 -6.78 -17.35 9.49
CA ALA A 371 -6.49 -16.71 8.20
C ALA A 371 -7.76 -16.57 7.35
N VAL A 372 -7.77 -15.59 6.46
CA VAL A 372 -8.78 -15.44 5.41
C VAL A 372 -8.28 -16.19 4.18
N PHE A 373 -9.09 -17.10 3.64
CA PHE A 373 -8.78 -17.80 2.40
C PHE A 373 -9.51 -17.14 1.25
N VAL A 374 -8.84 -16.96 0.11
CA VAL A 374 -9.44 -16.38 -1.11
C VAL A 374 -9.04 -17.26 -2.30
N ASP A 375 -10.02 -17.85 -2.98
CA ASP A 375 -9.77 -18.65 -4.17
C ASP A 375 -10.00 -17.84 -5.46
N LEU A 376 -8.93 -17.30 -6.05
CA LEU A 376 -9.04 -16.55 -7.32
C LEU A 376 -9.19 -17.46 -8.54
N THR A 377 -9.11 -18.79 -8.39
CA THR A 377 -9.44 -19.73 -9.48
C THR A 377 -10.94 -19.80 -9.73
N THR A 378 -11.74 -19.62 -8.67
CA THR A 378 -13.21 -19.65 -8.71
C THR A 378 -13.80 -18.23 -8.64
N CYS A 379 -13.19 -17.34 -7.87
CA CYS A 379 -13.65 -15.97 -7.61
C CYS A 379 -12.89 -14.94 -8.46
N LYS A 380 -13.39 -14.64 -9.65
CA LYS A 380 -12.76 -13.67 -10.57
C LYS A 380 -13.31 -12.24 -10.45
N LYS A 381 -14.48 -12.05 -9.84
CA LYS A 381 -15.08 -10.72 -9.67
C LYS A 381 -14.44 -10.01 -8.48
N ARG A 382 -13.86 -8.84 -8.73
CA ARG A 382 -13.17 -8.02 -7.73
C ARG A 382 -14.09 -7.66 -6.56
N GLU A 383 -15.37 -7.40 -6.84
CA GLU A 383 -16.40 -7.00 -5.87
C GLU A 383 -16.64 -8.12 -4.83
N LEU A 384 -16.74 -9.38 -5.28
CA LEU A 384 -16.93 -10.53 -4.40
C LEU A 384 -15.73 -10.78 -3.49
N VAL A 385 -14.51 -10.53 -3.98
CA VAL A 385 -13.31 -10.60 -3.16
C VAL A 385 -13.32 -9.51 -2.08
N PHE A 386 -13.75 -8.29 -2.41
CA PHE A 386 -13.93 -7.23 -1.41
C PHE A 386 -14.97 -7.61 -0.35
N GLU A 387 -16.10 -8.19 -0.73
CA GLU A 387 -17.13 -8.66 0.22
C GLU A 387 -16.59 -9.74 1.17
N THR A 388 -15.75 -10.65 0.65
CA THR A 388 -15.08 -11.69 1.45
C THR A 388 -14.13 -11.08 2.48
N LEU A 389 -13.38 -10.04 2.09
CA LEU A 389 -12.47 -9.34 3.01
C LEU A 389 -13.21 -8.43 3.99
N PHE A 390 -14.33 -7.83 3.59
CA PHE A 390 -15.07 -6.83 4.36
C PHE A 390 -16.56 -7.18 4.48
N PRO A 391 -16.90 -8.29 5.15
CA PRO A 391 -18.28 -8.75 5.27
C PRO A 391 -19.17 -7.70 5.94
N SER A 392 -20.45 -7.68 5.61
CA SER A 392 -21.40 -6.81 6.29
C SER A 392 -21.66 -7.34 7.72
N ILE A 393 -21.87 -6.44 8.69
CA ILE A 393 -22.14 -6.84 10.08
C ILE A 393 -23.43 -7.67 10.18
N VAL A 394 -24.37 -7.45 9.24
CA VAL A 394 -25.65 -8.16 9.16
C VAL A 394 -25.47 -9.66 8.93
N ASP A 395 -24.41 -10.08 8.22
CA ASP A 395 -24.15 -11.50 7.91
C ASP A 395 -23.50 -12.27 9.05
N SER A 396 -23.01 -11.58 10.08
CA SER A 396 -22.29 -12.20 11.21
C SER A 396 -23.16 -12.58 12.41
N ALA A 397 -24.46 -12.21 12.39
CA ALA A 397 -25.40 -12.48 13.48
C ALA A 397 -26.40 -13.62 13.20
N GLY A 398 -26.39 -14.22 12.00
CA GLY A 398 -27.34 -15.26 11.60
C GLY A 398 -26.86 -16.68 11.91
N GLY A 399 -26.90 -17.08 13.18
CA GLY A 399 -26.88 -18.49 13.55
C GLY A 399 -28.16 -19.19 13.05
N GLU A 400 -27.97 -20.29 12.32
CA GLU A 400 -28.96 -21.33 12.00
C GLU A 400 -30.26 -20.90 11.29
N THR A 401 -30.27 -21.01 9.97
CA THR A 401 -31.40 -21.66 9.27
C THR A 401 -30.94 -22.26 7.96
N LYS A 402 -31.16 -23.58 7.83
CA LYS A 402 -30.91 -24.34 6.61
C LYS A 402 -31.88 -23.91 5.52
N THR A 403 -31.38 -23.21 4.51
CA THR A 403 -31.99 -23.26 3.17
C THR A 403 -30.89 -23.18 2.11
N LYS A 404 -30.83 -24.21 1.25
CA LYS A 404 -29.93 -24.28 0.10
C LYS A 404 -30.25 -23.13 -0.86
N ALA A 405 -29.39 -22.11 -0.87
CA ALA A 405 -29.14 -21.30 -2.05
C ALA A 405 -27.64 -21.38 -2.31
N SER A 406 -27.28 -21.95 -3.46
CA SER A 406 -25.91 -22.01 -3.97
C SER A 406 -25.49 -20.61 -4.43
N GLU A 407 -25.20 -19.74 -3.48
CA GLU A 407 -24.32 -18.60 -3.75
C GLU A 407 -22.90 -19.07 -3.44
N SER A 408 -22.11 -19.20 -4.50
CA SER A 408 -20.71 -19.56 -4.42
C SER A 408 -19.97 -18.49 -3.62
N LYS A 409 -19.77 -18.73 -2.32
CA LYS A 409 -18.81 -17.98 -1.52
C LYS A 409 -17.41 -18.18 -2.11
N CYS A 410 -16.68 -17.09 -2.24
CA CYS A 410 -15.24 -17.10 -2.34
C CYS A 410 -14.65 -17.53 -0.98
#